data_AF-A0A538P6W7-F1
#
_entry.id   AF-A0A538P6W7-F1
#
_cell.length_a   1.000
_cell.length_b   1.000
_cell.length_c   1.000
_cell.angle_alpha   90.00
_cell.angle_beta   90.00
_cell.angle_gamma   90.00
#
_symmetry.space_group_name_H-M   'P 1'
#
loop_
_entity.id
_entity.type
_entity.pdbx_description
1 polymer ?
#
loop_
_entity_poly.entity_id
_entity_poly.type
_entity_poly.pdbx_seq_one_letter_code
_entity_poly.pdbx_strand_id
1 'polypeptide(L)' 'MPGAFNAATARLVEHAGFRAVYVSGAGLANATAGVPDIGLLTLTEVAQLAGYIADAVRIPAVADADTGFGGP' A
#
# COMPACT_ATOMS: atom_id res chain seq x y z
N MET A 1 -12.10 -5.01 0.20
CA MET A 1 -11.34 -4.14 1.12
C MET A 1 -11.06 -2.83 0.42
N PRO A 2 -11.18 -1.66 1.07
CA PRO A 2 -10.80 -0.40 0.44
C PRO A 2 -9.29 -0.32 0.22
N GLY A 3 -8.89 0.24 -0.92
CA GLY A 3 -7.49 0.49 -1.24
C GLY A 3 -6.99 1.79 -0.60
N ALA A 4 -5.80 1.77 -0.03
CA ALA A 4 -5.09 2.94 0.46
C ALA A 4 -3.72 3.04 -0.22
N PHE A 5 -3.37 4.26 -0.63
CA PHE A 5 -2.08 4.61 -1.24
C PHE A 5 -1.22 5.48 -0.30
N ASN A 6 -1.75 5.85 0.87
CA ASN A 6 -1.03 6.53 1.95
C ASN A 6 -1.71 6.32 3.31
N ALA A 7 -0.99 6.68 4.38
CA ALA A 7 -1.45 6.52 5.77
C ALA A 7 -2.76 7.27 6.07
N ALA A 8 -2.93 8.46 5.51
CA ALA A 8 -4.14 9.26 5.72
C ALA A 8 -5.39 8.54 5.18
N THR A 9 -5.30 7.98 3.98
CA THR A 9 -6.39 7.21 3.37
C THR A 9 -6.70 5.95 4.18
N ALA A 10 -5.67 5.24 4.67
CA ALA A 10 -5.89 4.06 5.50
C ALA A 10 -6.62 4.38 6.82
N ARG A 11 -6.30 5.50 7.47
CA ARG A 11 -7.04 5.97 8.65
C ARG A 11 -8.49 6.29 8.34
N LEU A 12 -8.78 6.87 7.18
CA LEU A 12 -10.16 7.11 6.74
C LEU A 12 -10.90 5.79 6.51
N VAL A 13 -10.23 4.78 5.96
CA VAL A 13 -10.78 3.43 5.80
C VAL A 13 -11.12 2.81 7.15
N GLU A 14 -10.22 2.88 8.14
CA GLU A 14 -10.49 2.41 9.50
C GLU A 14 -11.64 3.18 10.17
N HIS A 15 -11.63 4.51 10.08
CA HIS A 15 -12.69 5.37 10.64
C HIS A 15 -14.06 5.12 10.00
N ALA A 16 -14.11 4.73 8.72
CA ALA A 16 -15.33 4.33 8.05
C ALA A 16 -15.86 2.95 8.49
N GLY A 17 -15.18 2.27 9.42
CA GLY A 17 -15.62 1.01 10.03
C GLY A 17 -15.24 -0.25 9.25
N PHE A 18 -14.36 -0.14 8.24
CA PHE A 18 -13.87 -1.31 7.53
C PHE A 18 -12.94 -2.14 8.43
N ARG A 19 -12.97 -3.45 8.22
CA ARG A 19 -12.27 -4.43 9.07
C ARG A 19 -10.86 -4.79 8.60
N ALA A 20 -10.46 -4.30 7.42
CA ALA A 20 -9.13 -4.46 6.84
C ALA A 20 -8.93 -3.45 5.71
N VAL A 21 -7.67 -3.10 5.43
CA VAL A 21 -7.26 -2.19 4.34
C VAL A 21 -6.34 -2.90 3.36
N TYR A 22 -6.48 -2.59 2.07
CA TYR A 22 -5.57 -3.09 1.03
C TYR A 22 -4.57 -1.99 0.69
N VAL A 23 -3.27 -2.29 0.70
CA VAL A 23 -2.22 -1.38 0.21
C VAL A 23 -2.01 -1.68 -1.27
N SER A 24 -2.43 -0.75 -2.13
CA SER A 24 -2.42 -0.95 -3.58
C SER A 24 -1.06 -0.62 -4.19
N GLY A 25 -0.46 -1.57 -4.93
CA GLY A 25 0.78 -1.35 -5.69
C GLY A 25 0.64 -0.22 -6.71
N ALA A 26 -0.41 -0.29 -7.54
CA ALA A 26 -0.80 0.80 -8.44
C ALA A 26 -0.95 2.16 -7.72
N GLY A 27 -1.62 2.15 -6.56
CA GLY A 27 -1.82 3.34 -5.74
C GLY A 27 -0.49 3.94 -5.28
N LEU A 28 0.46 3.11 -4.85
CA LEU A 28 1.82 3.57 -4.51
C LEU A 28 2.50 4.18 -5.74
N ALA A 29 2.60 3.44 -6.84
CA ALA A 29 3.25 3.90 -8.07
C ALA A 29 2.68 5.25 -8.56
N ASN A 30 1.35 5.35 -8.63
CA ASN A 30 0.69 6.54 -9.17
C ASN A 30 0.72 7.72 -8.20
N ALA A 31 0.41 7.49 -6.91
CA ALA A 31 0.18 8.59 -5.97
C ALA A 31 1.45 9.05 -5.25
N THR A 32 2.51 8.24 -5.17
CA THR A 32 3.76 8.64 -4.51
C THR A 32 4.88 8.97 -5.48
N ALA A 33 4.99 8.21 -6.58
CA ALA A 33 6.06 8.40 -7.57
C ALA A 33 5.59 9.05 -8.88
N GLY A 34 4.27 9.15 -9.12
CA GLY A 34 3.74 9.73 -10.35
C GLY A 34 4.04 8.91 -11.61
N VAL A 35 4.27 7.60 -11.44
CA VAL A 35 4.65 6.69 -12.53
C VAL A 35 3.55 5.64 -12.76
N PRO A 36 3.47 5.05 -13.97
CA PRO A 36 2.53 3.95 -14.24
C PRO A 36 2.89 2.69 -13.44
N ASP A 37 1.87 1.86 -13.19
CA ASP A 37 2.01 0.59 -12.49
C ASP A 37 2.53 -0.51 -13.43
N ILE A 38 3.84 -0.49 -13.68
CA ILE A 38 4.54 -1.43 -14.57
C ILE A 38 5.82 -1.98 -13.92
N GLY A 39 5.86 -2.05 -12.58
CA GLY A 39 6.99 -2.58 -11.81
C GLY A 39 8.20 -1.64 -11.73
N LEU A 40 7.97 -0.32 -11.72
CA LEU A 40 9.07 0.68 -11.60
C LEU A 40 9.51 0.91 -10.16
N LEU A 41 8.66 0.64 -9.18
CA LEU A 41 9.04 0.73 -7.77
C LEU A 41 9.87 -0.49 -7.36
N THR A 42 10.89 -0.24 -6.55
CA THR A 42 11.71 -1.28 -5.94
C THR A 42 11.01 -1.89 -4.72
N LEU A 43 11.44 -3.10 -4.31
CA LEU A 43 10.98 -3.74 -3.08
C LEU A 43 11.12 -2.81 -1.86
N THR A 44 12.24 -2.10 -1.75
CA THR A 44 12.51 -1.21 -0.61
C THR A 44 11.53 -0.04 -0.57
N GLU A 45 11.21 0.55 -1.72
CA GLU A 45 10.23 1.64 -1.81
C GLU A 45 8.82 1.16 -1.45
N VAL A 46 8.39 0.01 -2.00
CA VAL A 46 7.08 -0.57 -1.69
C VAL A 46 6.99 -0.95 -0.21
N ALA A 47 7.99 -1.63 0.33
CA ALA A 47 8.01 -2.05 1.74
C ALA A 47 7.97 -0.84 2.69
N GLN A 48 8.71 0.23 2.39
CA GLN A 48 8.70 1.45 3.19
C GLN A 48 7.32 2.12 3.19
N LEU A 49 6.73 2.32 2.01
CA LEU A 49 5.43 2.98 1.87
C LEU A 49 4.30 2.13 2.48
N ALA A 50 4.31 0.83 2.23
CA ALA A 50 3.36 -0.11 2.84
C ALA A 50 3.50 -0.15 4.36
N GLY A 51 4.73 -0.07 4.89
CA GLY A 51 5.01 0.04 6.33
C GLY A 51 4.34 1.27 6.94
N TYR A 52 4.50 2.45 6.35
CA TYR A 52 3.82 3.66 6.82
C TYR A 52 2.30 3.55 6.84
N ILE A 53 1.72 2.81 5.89
CA ILE A 53 0.28 2.59 5.83
C ILE A 53 -0.17 1.60 6.92
N ALA A 54 0.54 0.49 7.07
CA ALA A 54 0.24 -0.54 8.06
C ALA A 54 0.36 0.01 9.49
N ASP A 55 1.40 0.79 9.79
CA ASP A 55 1.64 1.39 11.11
C ASP A 55 0.61 2.48 11.48
N ALA A 56 -0.14 2.99 10.50
CA ALA A 56 -1.09 4.08 10.70
C ALA A 56 -2.46 3.64 11.22
N VAL A 57 -2.78 2.34 11.18
CA VAL A 57 -4.10 1.76 11.50
C VAL A 57 -3.97 0.55 12.43
N ARG A 58 -5.06 0.16 13.10
CA ARG A 58 -5.09 -1.06 13.95
C ARG A 58 -5.72 -2.26 13.26
N ILE A 59 -6.39 -2.06 12.13
CA ILE A 59 -6.97 -3.12 11.32
C ILE A 59 -5.90 -3.77 10.44
N PRO A 60 -6.04 -5.07 10.10
CA PRO A 60 -5.11 -5.75 9.21
C PRO A 60 -4.93 -5.04 7.86
N ALA A 61 -3.69 -4.93 7.42
CA ALA A 61 -3.32 -4.44 6.09
C ALA A 61 -2.86 -5.62 5.21
N VAL A 62 -3.41 -5.73 4.01
CA VAL A 62 -2.93 -6.66 2.98
C VAL A 62 -2.19 -5.83 1.93
N ALA A 63 -0.89 -6.09 1.77
CA ALA A 63 -0.07 -5.36 0.82
C ALA A 63 0.09 -6.11 -0.49
N ASP A 64 -0.02 -5.39 -1.59
CA ASP A 64 0.45 -5.84 -2.89
C ASP A 64 1.97 -5.98 -2.89
N ALA A 65 2.46 -7.13 -3.36
CA ALA A 65 3.87 -7.45 -3.42
C ALA A 65 4.32 -7.74 -4.87
N ASP A 66 3.55 -7.27 -5.84
CA ASP A 66 3.77 -7.50 -7.27
C ASP A 66 4.03 -9.00 -7.55
N THR A 67 5.13 -9.32 -8.22
CA THR A 67 5.59 -10.69 -8.48
C THR A 67 6.73 -11.11 -7.55
N GLY A 68 6.90 -10.44 -6.40
CA GLY A 68 7.94 -10.76 -5.41
C GLY A 68 9.31 -10.11 -5.65
N PHE A 69 9.41 -9.15 -6.57
CA PHE A 69 10.61 -8.31 -6.81
C PHE A 69 11.92 -9.06 -7.11
N GLY A 70 11.87 -10.35 -7.45
CA GLY A 70 13.06 -11.16 -7.70
C GLY A 70 12.80 -12.66 -7.51
N GLY A 71 13.89 -13.42 -7.42
CA GLY A 71 13.87 -14.86 -7.08
C GLY A 71 14.26 -15.13 -5.63
N PRO A 72 14.09 -16.38 -5.15
CA PRO A 72 14.58 -16.83 -3.84
C PRO A 72 16.11 -16.79 -3.69
#